data_AF-A0A2V7GEW4-F1
#
_entry.id   AF-A0A2V7GEW4-F1
#
_cell.length_a   1.000
_cell.length_b   1.000
_cell.length_c   1.000
_cell.angle_alpha   90.00
_cell.angle_beta   90.00
_cell.angle_gamma   90.00
#
_symmetry.space_group_name_H-M   'P 1'
#
loop_
_entity.id
_entity.type
_entity.pdbx_description
1 polymer ?
#
loop_
_entity_poly.entity_id
_entity_poly.type
_entity_poly.pdbx_seq_one_letter_code
_entity_poly.pdbx_strand_id
1 'polypeptide(L)' 'METRGADANAVTEAVNQLIDEYRIRCLWFLRPDYYPSTPEERLRVLGYIERHGDREGFRRAATLKRWLSPHSGGPSAIS' A
#
# COMPACT_ATOMS: atom_id res chain seq x y z
N MET A 1 9.21 -23.63 -3.99
CA MET A 1 8.72 -22.67 -5.01
C MET A 1 7.42 -22.08 -4.47
N GLU A 2 7.48 -21.25 -3.42
CA GLU A 2 6.30 -20.73 -2.68
C GLU A 2 6.55 -19.31 -2.10
N THR A 3 7.46 -18.54 -2.67
CA THR A 3 7.82 -17.23 -2.09
C THR A 3 6.82 -16.11 -2.43
N ARG A 4 6.20 -16.15 -3.61
CA ARG A 4 5.34 -15.06 -4.11
C ARG A 4 4.06 -14.79 -3.28
N GLY A 5 3.54 -15.80 -2.59
CA GLY A 5 2.35 -15.65 -1.73
C GLY A 5 2.65 -14.98 -0.39
N ALA A 6 3.82 -15.26 0.18
CA ALA A 6 4.27 -14.67 1.45
C ALA A 6 4.57 -13.17 1.28
N ASP A 7 5.20 -12.80 0.15
CA ASP A 7 5.48 -11.40 -0.18
C ASP A 7 4.19 -10.57 -0.29
N ALA A 8 3.15 -11.12 -0.93
CA ALA A 8 1.86 -10.45 -1.08
C ALA A 8 1.12 -10.26 0.25
N ASN A 9 1.22 -11.23 1.17
CA ASN A 9 0.65 -11.12 2.50
C ASN A 9 1.41 -10.09 3.36
N ALA A 10 2.75 -10.11 3.31
CA ALA A 10 3.57 -9.11 4.01
C ALA A 10 3.29 -7.68 3.53
N VAL A 11 3.11 -7.48 2.22
CA VAL A 11 2.70 -6.17 1.67
C VAL A 11 1.30 -5.78 2.15
N THR A 12 0.37 -6.74 2.23
CA THR A 12 -0.99 -6.51 2.74
C THR A 12 -0.98 -6.06 4.20
N GLU A 13 -0.22 -6.75 5.04
CA GLU A 13 -0.09 -6.42 6.46
C GLU A 13 0.57 -5.03 6.66
N ALA A 14 1.63 -4.74 5.90
CA ALA A 14 2.29 -3.43 5.95
C ALA A 14 1.37 -2.28 5.53
N VAL A 15 0.47 -2.50 4.56
CA VAL A 15 -0.56 -1.52 4.19
C VAL A 15 -1.55 -1.33 5.33
N ASN A 16 -2.03 -2.41 5.94
CA ASN A 16 -2.98 -2.31 7.06
C ASN A 16 -2.39 -1.59 8.27
N GLN A 17 -1.11 -1.83 8.59
CA GLN A 17 -0.40 -1.11 9.65
C GLN A 17 -0.26 0.38 9.33
N LEU A 18 0.07 0.73 8.08
CA LEU A 18 0.16 2.14 7.67
C LEU A 18 -1.20 2.82 7.73
N ILE A 19 -2.28 2.10 7.37
CA ILE A 19 -3.65 2.58 7.49
C ILE A 19 -3.98 2.85 8.95
N ASP A 20 -3.64 1.96 9.87
CA ASP A 20 -3.91 2.14 11.30
C ASP A 20 -3.20 3.38 11.87
N GLU A 21 -1.91 3.54 11.58
CA GLU A 21 -1.12 4.72 12.00
C GLU A 21 -1.70 6.04 11.49
N TYR A 22 -2.10 6.07 10.22
CA TYR A 22 -2.62 7.28 9.58
C TYR A 22 -4.16 7.36 9.61
N ARG A 23 -4.83 6.43 10.30
CA ARG A 23 -6.30 6.30 10.31
C ARG A 23 -6.96 7.58 10.79
N ILE A 24 -6.49 8.07 11.94
CA ILE A 24 -7.05 9.25 12.61
C ILE A 24 -6.61 10.55 11.94
N ARG A 25 -5.40 10.60 11.37
CA ARG A 25 -4.85 11.85 10.79
C ARG A 25 -5.28 12.08 9.35
N CYS A 26 -5.18 11.07 8.50
CA CYS A 26 -5.34 11.20 7.05
C CYS A 26 -6.60 10.51 6.52
N LEU A 27 -7.15 9.55 7.26
CA LEU A 27 -8.25 8.71 6.82
C LEU A 27 -9.49 8.86 7.70
N TRP A 28 -9.62 9.95 8.45
CA TRP A 28 -10.73 10.21 9.36
C TRP A 28 -12.11 10.19 8.68
N PHE A 29 -12.15 10.43 7.37
CA PHE A 29 -13.35 10.38 6.55
C PHE A 29 -13.75 8.96 6.11
N LEU A 30 -12.84 7.98 6.24
CA LEU A 30 -13.13 6.57 5.99
C LEU A 30 -13.73 5.92 7.24
N ARG A 31 -14.49 4.83 7.03
CA ARG A 31 -15.07 4.05 8.13
C ARG A 31 -13.96 3.56 9.07
N PRO A 32 -14.13 3.64 10.40
CA PRO A 32 -13.12 3.18 11.37
C PRO A 32 -12.84 1.67 11.26
N ASP A 33 -13.78 0.91 10.70
CA ASP A 33 -13.67 -0.54 10.46
C ASP A 33 -13.28 -0.89 9.00
N TYR A 34 -13.03 0.11 8.16
CA TYR A 34 -12.73 -0.13 6.75
C TYR A 34 -11.28 -0.61 6.57
N TYR A 35 -11.13 -1.81 6.02
CA TYR A 35 -9.85 -2.36 5.58
C TYR A 35 -9.93 -2.76 4.09
N PRO A 36 -8.98 -2.32 3.26
CA PRO A 36 -9.01 -2.59 1.82
C PRO A 36 -8.69 -4.07 1.53
N SER A 37 -9.64 -4.76 0.91
CA SER A 37 -9.52 -6.19 0.59
C SER A 37 -8.86 -6.41 -0.77
N THR A 38 -9.00 -5.47 -1.70
CA THR A 38 -8.45 -5.56 -3.05
C THR A 38 -7.19 -4.69 -3.23
N PRO A 39 -6.28 -5.05 -4.15
CA PRO A 39 -5.11 -4.23 -4.46
C PRO A 39 -5.48 -2.83 -4.95
N GLU A 40 -6.58 -2.68 -5.69
CA GLU A 40 -7.07 -1.38 -6.17
C GLU A 40 -7.53 -0.47 -5.02
N GLU A 41 -8.26 -1.02 -4.05
CA GLU A 41 -8.64 -0.29 -2.83
C GLU A 41 -7.41 0.13 -2.03
N ARG A 42 -6.40 -0.76 -1.91
CA ARG A 42 -5.14 -0.44 -1.23
C ARG A 42 -4.43 0.74 -1.90
N LEU A 43 -4.32 0.72 -3.23
CA LEU A 43 -3.73 1.83 -3.99
C LEU A 43 -4.48 3.15 -3.78
N ARG A 44 -5.82 3.08 -3.67
CA ARG A 44 -6.67 4.24 -3.40
C ARG A 44 -6.43 4.80 -2.00
N VAL A 45 -6.38 3.94 -0.98
CA VAL A 45 -6.11 4.34 0.42
C VAL A 45 -4.71 4.92 0.58
N LEU A 46 -3.70 4.27 0.00
CA LEU A 46 -2.34 4.81 -0.04
C LEU A 46 -2.29 6.19 -0.72
N GLY A 47 -3.11 6.41 -1.75
CA GLY A 47 -3.25 7.72 -2.40
C GLY A 47 -3.83 8.81 -1.49
N TYR A 48 -4.70 8.46 -0.54
CA TYR A 48 -5.18 9.42 0.46
C TYR A 48 -4.08 9.77 1.46
N ILE A 49 -3.27 8.79 1.89
CA ILE A 49 -2.12 9.01 2.77
C ILE A 49 -1.07 9.88 2.08
N GLU A 50 -0.83 9.72 0.78
CA GLU A 50 0.08 10.59 0.04
C GLU A 50 -0.41 12.04 -0.10
N ARG A 51 -1.73 12.24 -0.19
CA ARG A 51 -2.33 13.58 -0.37
C ARG A 51 -2.51 14.34 0.94
N HIS A 52 -2.78 13.63 2.03
CA HIS A 52 -3.12 14.22 3.32
C HIS A 52 -2.10 13.94 4.43
N GLY A 53 -1.14 13.05 4.19
CA GLY A 53 -0.12 12.67 5.16
C GLY A 53 1.15 13.49 5.08
N ASP A 54 1.97 13.32 6.11
CA ASP A 54 3.28 13.91 6.20
C ASP A 54 4.28 13.25 5.23
N ARG A 55 5.47 13.83 5.13
CA ARG A 55 6.56 13.33 4.26
C ARG A 55 6.90 11.85 4.48
N GLU A 56 6.82 11.39 5.73
CA GLU A 56 7.00 9.98 6.12
C GLU A 56 5.89 9.08 5.54
N GLY A 57 4.63 9.51 5.67
CA GLY A 57 3.47 8.80 5.15
C GLY A 57 3.51 8.71 3.63
N PHE A 58 3.90 9.79 2.96
CA PHE A 58 4.13 9.80 1.51
C PHE A 58 5.21 8.78 1.11
N ARG A 59 6.38 8.79 1.78
CA ARG A 59 7.49 7.89 1.44
C ARG A 59 7.10 6.41 1.61
N ARG A 60 6.42 6.07 2.70
CA ARG A 60 5.96 4.70 2.98
C ARG A 60 4.86 4.28 2.01
N ALA A 61 3.89 5.15 1.75
CA ALA A 61 2.81 4.87 0.81
C ALA A 61 3.30 4.68 -0.63
N ALA A 62 4.19 5.55 -1.12
CA ALA A 62 4.80 5.42 -2.45
C ALA A 62 5.60 4.12 -2.58
N THR A 63 6.30 3.70 -1.52
CA THR A 63 7.01 2.41 -1.48
C THR A 63 6.02 1.25 -1.63
N LEU A 64 4.98 1.20 -0.81
CA LEU A 64 3.96 0.15 -0.85
C LEU A 64 3.20 0.11 -2.18
N LYS A 65 2.93 1.27 -2.80
CA LYS A 65 2.34 1.34 -4.14
C LYS A 65 3.19 0.64 -5.20
N ARG A 66 4.52 0.82 -5.17
CA ARG A 66 5.44 0.15 -6.11
C ARG A 66 5.40 -1.37 -5.97
N TRP A 67 5.21 -1.88 -4.76
CA TRP A 67 5.07 -3.32 -4.50
C TRP A 67 3.70 -3.88 -4.92
N LEU A 68 2.63 -3.06 -4.85
CA LEU A 68 1.27 -3.44 -5.23
C LEU A 68 0.98 -3.30 -6.73
N SER A 69 1.70 -2.41 -7.43
CA SER A 69 1.53 -2.26 -8.87
C SER A 69 1.97 -3.53 -9.60
N PRO A 70 1.18 -4.05 -10.57
CA PRO A 70 1.47 -5.29 -11.29
C PRO A 70 2.73 -5.27 -12.19
N HIS A 71 3.61 -4.28 -12.07
CA HIS A 71 4.91 -4.25 -12.76
C HIS A 71 5.97 -5.10 -12.02
N SER A 72 5.63 -6.35 -11.73
CA SER A 72 6.60 -7.40 -11.42
C SER A 72 6.52 -8.50 -12.47
N GLY A 73 6.39 -8.08 -13.73
CA GLY A 73 6.55 -8.91 -14.92
C GLY A 73 7.97 -8.83 -15.47
N GLY A 74 8.93 -9.44 -14.78
CA GLY A 74 10.20 -9.92 -15.33
C GLY A 74 11.34 -8.90 -15.60
N PRO A 75 12.61 -9.32 -15.51
CA PRO A 75 13.73 -8.58 -16.09
C PRO A 75 13.66 -8.73 -17.61
N SER A 76 13.51 -7.62 -18.34
CA SER A 76 13.62 -7.62 -19.80
C SER A 76 14.59 -6.52 -20.26
N ALA A 77 15.70 -6.99 -20.84
CA ALA A 77 16.67 -6.32 -21.73
C ALA A 77 17.46 -5.14 -21.10
N ILE A 78 18.73 -5.30 -20.73
CA ILE A 78 19.90 -5.25 -21.64
C ILE A 78 19.54 -5.22 -23.14
N SER A 79 19.79 -4.07 -23.75
CA SER A 79 20.31 -3.91 -25.11
C SER A 79 21.10 -2.61 -25.14
#